data_AF-A0A6B3GQW3-F1
#
_entry.id   AF-A0A6B3GQW3-F1
#
_cell.length_a   1.000
_cell.length_b   1.000
_cell.length_c   1.000
_cell.angle_alpha   90.00
_cell.angle_beta   90.00
_cell.angle_gamma   90.00
#
_symmetry.space_group_name_H-M   'P 1'
#
loop_
_entity.id
_entity.type
_entity.pdbx_description
1 polymer ?
#
loop_
_entity_poly.entity_id
_entity_poly.type
_entity_poly.pdbx_seq_one_letter_code
_entity_poly.pdbx_strand_id
1 'polypeptide(L)' 'QEEALIEVVSGANVILSTPTGSGKSLVAAGAHFTALAQDKVTFYTAPIKALVSEKFFDLCKLFGTENVGMLTG' A
#
# COMPACT_ATOMS: atom_id res chain seq x y z
N GLN A 1 -14.59 -3.96 -0.76
CA GLN A 1 -13.38 -3.28 -0.23
C GLN A 1 -13.09 -3.78 1.17
N GLU A 2 -14.07 -3.73 2.06
CA GLU A 2 -13.96 -4.25 3.43
C GLU A 2 -13.57 -5.72 3.48
N GLU A 3 -14.19 -6.57 2.66
CA GLU A 3 -13.82 -7.99 2.54
C GLU A 3 -12.37 -8.18 2.06
N ALA A 4 -11.96 -7.50 1.00
CA ALA A 4 -10.57 -7.54 0.53
C ALA A 4 -9.56 -7.00 1.55
N LEU A 5 -9.96 -6.02 2.37
CA LEU A 5 -9.14 -5.54 3.47
C LEU A 5 -9.01 -6.62 4.55
N ILE A 6 -10.12 -7.24 4.95
CA ILE A 6 -10.11 -8.35 5.94
C ILE A 6 -9.22 -9.50 5.46
N GLU A 7 -9.33 -9.90 4.19
CA GLU A 7 -8.52 -10.96 3.61
C GLU A 7 -7.03 -10.60 3.56
N VAL A 8 -6.67 -9.38 3.17
CA VAL A 8 -5.25 -9.01 3.11
C VAL A 8 -4.62 -8.93 4.51
N VAL A 9 -5.37 -8.46 5.53
CA VAL A 9 -4.85 -8.37 6.90
C VAL A 9 -4.85 -9.73 7.62
N SER A 10 -5.66 -10.69 7.18
CA SER A 10 -5.63 -12.08 7.65
C SER A 10 -4.46 -12.88 7.05
N GLY A 11 -3.71 -12.29 6.12
CA GLY A 11 -2.54 -12.89 5.48
C GLY A 11 -2.83 -13.59 4.16
N ALA A 12 -4.04 -13.45 3.61
CA ALA A 12 -4.36 -13.97 2.29
C ALA A 12 -3.82 -13.07 1.17
N ASN A 13 -3.59 -13.67 0.00
CA ASN A 13 -3.25 -12.92 -1.21
C ASN A 13 -4.53 -12.53 -1.95
N VAL A 14 -4.66 -11.26 -2.32
CA VAL A 14 -5.87 -10.72 -2.96
C VAL A 14 -5.56 -10.12 -4.33
N ILE A 15 -6.41 -10.41 -5.32
CA ILE A 15 -6.40 -9.75 -6.62
C ILE A 15 -7.61 -8.82 -6.70
N LEU A 16 -7.35 -7.52 -6.87
CA LEU A 16 -8.39 -6.50 -6.95
C LEU A 16 -8.66 -6.09 -8.39
N SER A 17 -9.80 -6.51 -8.94
CA SER A 17 -10.28 -6.05 -10.25
C SER A 17 -11.36 -4.97 -10.10
N THR A 18 -10.96 -3.76 -9.70
CA THR A 18 -11.88 -2.63 -9.53
C THR A 18 -11.49 -1.46 -10.43
N PRO A 19 -12.42 -0.59 -10.90
CA PRO A 19 -12.09 0.60 -11.69
C PRO A 19 -11.20 1.61 -10.94
N THR A 20 -10.47 2.49 -11.62
CA THR A 20 -9.74 3.59 -10.95
C THR A 20 -10.68 4.43 -10.07
N GLY A 21 -10.20 4.91 -8.90
CA GLY A 21 -11.03 5.68 -7.96
C GLY A 21 -11.91 4.86 -7.00
N SER A 22 -11.92 3.52 -7.11
CA SER A 22 -12.79 2.64 -6.31
C SER A 22 -12.08 1.92 -5.14
N GLY A 23 -11.17 2.61 -4.43
CA GLY A 23 -10.64 2.17 -3.13
C GLY A 23 -9.57 1.07 -3.11
N LYS A 24 -8.85 0.85 -4.21
CA LYS A 24 -7.60 0.05 -4.19
C LYS A 24 -6.58 0.61 -3.18
N SER A 25 -6.48 1.94 -3.11
CA SER A 25 -5.58 2.62 -2.18
C SER A 25 -5.91 2.31 -0.72
N LEU A 26 -7.18 2.09 -0.38
CA LEU A 26 -7.59 1.73 0.99
C LEU A 26 -7.06 0.35 1.36
N VAL A 27 -7.22 -0.64 0.47
CA VAL A 27 -6.72 -2.01 0.72
C VAL A 27 -5.20 -2.01 0.82
N ALA A 28 -4.50 -1.28 -0.07
CA ALA A 28 -3.05 -1.14 -0.01
C ALA A 28 -2.59 -0.47 1.30
N ALA A 29 -3.24 0.62 1.73
CA ALA A 29 -2.93 1.30 2.98
C ALA A 29 -3.15 0.38 4.19
N GLY A 30 -4.23 -0.40 4.21
CA GLY A 30 -4.48 -1.38 5.26
C GLY A 30 -3.42 -2.50 5.32
N ALA A 31 -2.95 -2.96 4.17
CA ALA A 31 -1.84 -3.92 4.09
C ALA A 31 -0.54 -3.32 4.64
N HIS A 32 -0.20 -2.09 4.25
CA HIS A 32 0.98 -1.38 4.78
C HIS A 32 0.90 -1.16 6.30
N PHE A 33 -0.25 -0.71 6.79
CA PHE A 33 -0.49 -0.50 8.21
C PHE A 33 -0.32 -1.79 9.02
N THR A 34 -0.90 -2.89 8.53
CA THR A 34 -0.82 -4.19 9.19
C THR A 34 0.61 -4.71 9.25
N ALA A 35 1.37 -4.54 8.17
CA ALA A 35 2.78 -4.92 8.16
C ALA A 35 3.61 -4.07 9.13
N LEU A 36 3.42 -2.74 9.13
CA LEU A 36 4.10 -1.83 10.04
C LEU A 36 3.80 -2.18 11.52
N ALA A 37 2.54 -2.45 11.85
CA ALA A 37 2.13 -2.89 13.19
C ALA A 37 2.73 -4.24 13.62
N GLN A 38 3.21 -5.05 12.66
CA GLN A 38 3.85 -6.33 12.87
C GLN A 38 5.38 -6.27 12.71
N ASP A 39 5.97 -5.07 12.64
CA ASP A 39 7.41 -4.85 12.41
C ASP A 39 7.92 -5.55 11.13
N LYS A 40 7.11 -5.48 10.06
CA LYS A 40 7.39 -6.05 8.74
C LYS A 40 7.54 -4.96 7.68
N VAL A 41 8.27 -5.32 6.62
CA VAL A 41 8.47 -4.47 5.44
C VAL A 41 7.50 -4.87 4.32
N THR A 42 6.95 -3.87 3.63
CA THR A 42 6.14 -4.05 2.42
C THR A 42 6.71 -3.25 1.26
N PHE A 43 6.54 -3.77 0.05
CA PHE A 43 6.93 -3.08 -1.18
C PHE A 43 5.69 -2.65 -1.96
N TYR A 44 5.63 -1.36 -2.31
CA TYR A 44 4.66 -0.84 -3.27
C TYR A 44 5.37 -0.69 -4.62
N THR A 45 4.84 -1.35 -5.66
CA THR A 45 5.40 -1.27 -7.02
C THR A 45 4.36 -0.71 -7.98
N ALA A 46 4.82 0.10 -8.94
CA ALA A 46 4.00 0.63 -10.01
C ALA A 46 4.82 0.68 -11.30
N PRO A 47 4.17 0.59 -12.47
CA PRO A 47 4.88 0.46 -13.75
C PRO A 47 5.59 1.73 -14.21
N ILE A 48 5.32 2.89 -13.62
CA ILE A 48 5.86 4.19 -14.04
C ILE A 48 6.38 4.96 -12.83
N LYS A 49 7.57 5.56 -12.95
CA LYS A 49 8.25 6.32 -11.89
C LYS A 49 7.39 7.45 -11.30
N ALA A 50 6.58 8.11 -12.12
CA ALA A 50 5.68 9.17 -11.67
C ALA A 50 4.63 8.65 -10.66
N LEU A 51 4.08 7.45 -10.88
CA LEU A 51 3.10 6.84 -9.97
C LEU A 51 3.75 6.36 -8.67
N VAL A 52 4.99 5.85 -8.74
CA VAL A 52 5.78 5.52 -7.54
C VAL A 52 6.02 6.79 -6.72
N SER A 53 6.36 7.90 -7.37
CA SER A 53 6.63 9.18 -6.69
C SER A 53 5.37 9.74 -6.02
N GLU A 54 4.23 9.72 -6.72
CA GLU A 54 2.93 10.11 -6.16
C GLU A 54 2.63 9.29 -4.89
N LYS A 55 2.76 7.96 -4.99
CA LYS A 55 2.44 7.06 -3.87
C LYS A 55 3.45 7.17 -2.74
N PHE A 56 4.72 7.44 -3.00
CA PHE A 56 5.70 7.74 -1.97
C PHE A 56 5.25 8.93 -1.10
N PHE A 57 4.85 10.05 -1.71
CA PHE A 57 4.38 11.21 -0.96
C PHE A 57 3.06 10.94 -0.21
N ASP A 58 2.14 10.18 -0.79
CA ASP A 58 0.90 9.79 -0.11
C ASP A 58 1.18 8.90 1.12
N LEU A 59 2.08 7.93 0.98
CA LEU A 59 2.45 7.02 2.06
C LEU A 59 3.23 7.76 3.17
N CYS A 60 4.13 8.68 2.84
CA CYS A 60 4.79 9.54 3.82
C CYS A 60 3.80 10.37 4.63
N LYS A 61 2.73 10.89 4.00
CA LYS A 61 1.67 11.61 4.72
C LYS A 61 0.88 10.72 5.68
N LEU A 62 0.68 9.44 5.33
CA LEU A 62 -0.10 8.49 6.12
C LEU A 62 0.71 7.85 7.25
N PHE A 63 1.98 7.52 7.00
CA PHE A 63 2.79 6.68 7.90
C PHE A 63 4.02 7.39 8.47
N GLY A 64 4.29 8.65 8.07
CA GLY A 64 5.49 9.37 8.47
C GLY A 64 6.69 9.07 7.57
N THR A 65 7.54 10.07 7.36
CA THR A 65 8.73 9.96 6.48
C THR A 65 9.80 9.02 7.05
N GLU A 66 9.79 8.78 8.34
CA GLU A 66 10.67 7.85 9.06
C GLU A 66 10.35 6.38 8.75
N ASN A 67 9.13 6.08 8.29
CA ASN A 67 8.66 4.72 8.02
C ASN A 67 8.56 4.38 6.53
N VAL A 68 8.86 5.34 5.63
CA VAL A 68 8.65 5.17 4.18
C VAL A 68 9.92 5.54 3.42
N GLY A 69 10.48 4.55 2.72
CA GLY A 69 11.60 4.74 1.81
C GLY A 69 11.19 4.62 0.33
N MET A 70 12.01 5.20 -0.55
CA MET A 70 11.89 5.01 -2.00
C MET A 70 13.14 4.35 -2.54
N LEU A 71 12.98 3.20 -3.20
CA LEU A 71 14.06 2.51 -3.91
C LEU A 71 14.04 2.94 -5.38
N THR A 72 15.14 3.53 -5.84
CA THR A 72 15.36 3.84 -7.25
C THR A 72 16.70 3.24 -7.70
N GLY A 73 16.80 2.97 -9.00
CA GLY A 73 18.11 2.78 -9.64
C GLY A 73 18.88 4.09 -9.77
#